data_AF-A0A965EUR1-F1
#
_entry.id   AF-A0A965EUR1-F1
#
_cell.length_a   1.000
_cell.length_b   1.000
_cell.length_c   1.000
_cell.angle_alpha   90.00
_cell.angle_beta   90.00
_cell.angle_gamma   90.00
#
_symmetry.space_group_name_H-M   'P 1'
#
loop_
_entity.id
_entity.type
_entity.pdbx_description
1 polymer ?
#
loop_
_entity_poly.entity_id
_entity_poly.type
_entity_poly.pdbx_seq_one_letter_code
_entity_poly.pdbx_strand_id
1 'polypeptide(L)'
;MSSQSQVVSKLVLFSSVLTAGSTTSFGTMNALGTEMSFSSISMKNVLGELYDQYDTFNLILNSVTVPASAATYGLGNNTNIMLFMGGLAFKASNTYSNISKTSQTQALVGNFQLPLWAANSSTTLYFNDTFCNTFGKFEDYINISFSLRSATGALQVPSALYPQMVYNFTIVGVDGAHPAQYIHKANELITMGSRLDGHNGTSFGEMGPPSNTQRSYNQKNFYLSK
;
A
#
# COMPACT_ATOMS: atom_id res chain seq x y z
N MET A 1 27.48 16.47 -3.91
CA MET A 1 26.75 15.21 -3.64
C MET A 1 25.65 15.09 -4.69
N SER A 2 25.77 14.18 -5.66
CA SER A 2 24.70 13.97 -6.66
C SER A 2 23.52 13.28 -5.98
N SER A 3 22.32 13.87 -6.04
CA SER A 3 21.11 13.17 -5.63
C SER A 3 20.84 12.08 -6.65
N GLN A 4 21.18 10.83 -6.34
CA GLN A 4 20.69 9.71 -7.13
C GLN A 4 19.18 9.64 -6.94
N SER A 5 18.44 9.70 -8.05
CA SER A 5 17.01 9.47 -8.06
C SER A 5 16.79 8.01 -7.68
N GLN A 6 16.13 7.77 -6.55
CA GLN A 6 15.79 6.41 -6.14
C GLN A 6 14.65 5.91 -7.03
N VAL A 7 14.91 4.84 -7.79
CA VAL A 7 13.88 4.18 -8.59
C VAL A 7 12.90 3.48 -7.63
N VAL A 8 11.61 3.71 -7.84
CA VAL A 8 10.52 3.10 -7.04
C VAL A 8 9.49 2.47 -7.96
N SER A 9 8.85 1.41 -7.49
CA SER A 9 7.72 0.76 -8.16
C SER A 9 6.42 1.05 -7.41
N LYS A 10 5.29 0.95 -8.12
CA LYS A 10 3.94 1.10 -7.57
C LYS A 10 3.15 -0.18 -7.80
N LEU A 11 2.47 -0.62 -6.74
CA LEU A 11 1.50 -1.70 -6.80
C LEU A 11 0.14 -1.14 -6.37
N VAL A 12 -0.83 -1.15 -7.28
CA VAL A 12 -2.19 -0.70 -7.01
C VAL A 12 -3.16 -1.87 -7.22
N LEU A 13 -3.88 -2.25 -6.17
CA LEU A 13 -4.81 -3.37 -6.19
C LEU A 13 -6.23 -2.88 -5.97
N PHE A 14 -7.11 -3.18 -6.93
CA PHE A 14 -8.50 -2.77 -6.93
C PHE A 14 -9.36 -3.97 -6.55
N SER A 15 -9.89 -4.01 -5.33
CA SER A 15 -10.80 -5.11 -4.95
C SER A 15 -12.11 -5.11 -5.75
N SER A 16 -12.42 -4.04 -6.48
CA SER A 16 -13.58 -3.96 -7.38
C SER A 16 -13.52 -4.87 -8.60
N VAL A 17 -12.33 -5.39 -8.94
CA VAL A 17 -12.19 -6.42 -9.99
C VAL A 17 -12.57 -7.83 -9.50
N LEU A 18 -12.90 -7.96 -8.21
CA LEU A 18 -13.34 -9.18 -7.57
C LEU A 18 -14.84 -9.12 -7.30
N THR A 19 -15.47 -10.30 -7.21
CA THR A 19 -16.90 -10.44 -6.91
C THR A 19 -17.07 -11.14 -5.57
N ALA A 20 -17.83 -10.53 -4.66
CA ALA A 20 -18.06 -11.09 -3.32
C ALA A 20 -18.67 -12.50 -3.42
N GLY A 21 -18.09 -13.45 -2.69
CA GLY A 21 -18.53 -14.84 -2.63
C GLY A 21 -18.22 -15.65 -3.89
N SER A 22 -17.34 -15.16 -4.77
CA SER A 22 -17.07 -15.80 -6.07
C SER A 22 -15.58 -15.76 -6.45
N THR A 23 -15.27 -16.48 -7.52
CA THR A 23 -13.97 -16.50 -8.20
C THR A 23 -14.12 -15.83 -9.56
N THR A 24 -13.23 -14.89 -9.87
CA THR A 24 -13.11 -14.23 -11.18
C THR A 24 -11.77 -14.59 -11.81
N SER A 25 -11.53 -14.15 -13.04
CA SER A 25 -10.21 -14.29 -13.68
C SER A 25 -9.10 -13.51 -12.98
N PHE A 26 -9.46 -12.56 -12.11
CA PHE A 26 -8.52 -11.73 -11.37
C PHE A 26 -8.23 -12.26 -9.97
N GLY A 27 -9.05 -13.19 -9.46
CA GLY A 27 -8.88 -13.69 -8.10
C GLY A 27 -10.16 -14.18 -7.43
N THR A 28 -10.13 -14.22 -6.10
CA THR A 28 -11.25 -14.69 -5.26
C THR A 28 -11.55 -13.67 -4.17
N MET A 29 -12.81 -13.60 -3.75
CA MET A 29 -13.23 -12.81 -2.59
C MET A 29 -14.31 -13.57 -1.82
N ASN A 30 -14.20 -13.62 -0.50
CA ASN A 30 -15.25 -14.23 0.33
C ASN A 30 -16.54 -13.39 0.29
N ALA A 31 -17.65 -13.95 0.76
CA ALA A 31 -18.97 -13.28 0.69
C ALA A 31 -19.02 -11.96 1.49
N LEU A 32 -18.12 -11.78 2.47
CA LEU A 32 -18.07 -10.64 3.36
C LEU A 32 -17.02 -9.59 2.96
N GLY A 33 -16.23 -9.84 1.92
CA GLY A 33 -15.16 -8.95 1.45
C GLY A 33 -13.97 -8.82 2.42
N THR A 34 -13.88 -9.69 3.43
CA THR A 34 -12.81 -9.65 4.46
C THR A 34 -11.60 -10.48 4.09
N GLU A 35 -11.75 -11.41 3.15
CA GLU A 35 -10.67 -12.21 2.60
C GLU A 35 -10.72 -12.14 1.08
N MET A 36 -9.59 -11.83 0.48
CA MET A 36 -9.46 -11.71 -0.96
C MET A 36 -8.09 -12.18 -1.43
N SER A 37 -8.00 -12.69 -2.64
CA SER A 37 -6.75 -13.09 -3.28
C SER A 37 -6.75 -12.65 -4.73
N PHE A 38 -5.72 -11.93 -5.14
CA PHE A 38 -5.44 -11.55 -6.52
C PHE A 38 -4.51 -12.58 -7.14
N SER A 39 -4.90 -13.12 -8.29
CA SER A 39 -4.20 -14.24 -8.90
C SER A 39 -3.21 -13.81 -10.00
N SER A 40 -2.11 -14.55 -10.11
CA SER A 40 -1.17 -14.47 -11.23
C SER A 40 -0.60 -13.06 -11.48
N ILE A 41 -0.22 -12.36 -10.41
CA ILE A 41 0.42 -11.05 -10.48
C ILE A 41 1.88 -11.21 -10.94
N SER A 42 2.22 -10.63 -12.10
CA SER A 42 3.59 -10.63 -12.61
C SER A 42 4.46 -9.64 -11.84
N MET A 43 5.37 -10.16 -11.02
CA MET A 43 6.30 -9.36 -10.22
C MET A 43 7.34 -8.66 -11.08
N LYS A 44 7.71 -9.23 -12.24
CA LYS A 44 8.56 -8.54 -13.21
C LYS A 44 7.90 -7.27 -13.76
N ASN A 45 6.60 -7.34 -14.07
CA ASN A 45 5.85 -6.16 -14.53
C ASN A 45 5.64 -5.15 -13.40
N VAL A 46 5.35 -5.61 -12.18
CA VAL A 46 5.19 -4.73 -11.02
C VAL A 46 6.50 -4.02 -10.71
N LEU A 47 7.60 -4.75 -10.53
CA LEU A 47 8.88 -4.20 -10.07
C LEU A 47 9.65 -3.48 -11.18
N GLY A 48 9.43 -3.82 -12.45
CA GLY A 48 10.10 -3.21 -13.58
C GLY A 48 11.63 -3.36 -13.46
N GLU A 49 12.36 -2.26 -13.62
CA GLU A 49 13.83 -2.25 -13.53
C GLU A 49 14.34 -2.70 -12.15
N LEU A 50 13.55 -2.54 -11.08
CA LEU A 50 13.92 -3.03 -9.76
C LEU A 50 14.03 -4.55 -9.71
N TYR A 51 13.29 -5.26 -10.58
CA TYR A 51 13.30 -6.72 -10.61
C TYR A 51 14.70 -7.25 -10.91
N ASP A 52 15.41 -6.66 -11.86
CA ASP A 52 16.73 -7.13 -12.28
C ASP A 52 17.85 -6.59 -11.38
N GLN A 53 17.62 -5.50 -10.65
CA GLN A 53 18.64 -4.81 -9.84
C GLN A 53 18.70 -5.27 -8.38
N TYR A 54 17.58 -5.70 -7.80
CA TYR A 54 17.48 -5.98 -6.37
C TYR A 54 16.90 -7.37 -6.10
N ASP A 55 17.35 -8.00 -5.00
CA ASP A 55 16.79 -9.28 -4.52
C ASP A 55 15.91 -9.13 -3.28
N THR A 56 15.88 -7.93 -2.71
CA THR A 56 15.08 -7.60 -1.52
C THR A 56 14.40 -6.27 -1.72
N PHE A 57 13.17 -6.17 -1.23
CA PHE A 57 12.32 -5.01 -1.45
C PHE A 57 11.60 -4.63 -0.15
N ASN A 58 11.39 -3.34 0.05
CA ASN A 58 10.50 -2.80 1.08
C ASN A 58 9.16 -2.46 0.44
N LEU A 59 8.09 -2.97 1.04
CA LEU A 59 6.70 -2.65 0.72
C LEU A 59 6.16 -1.65 1.73
N ILE A 60 5.58 -0.56 1.23
CA ILE A 60 4.99 0.50 2.04
C ILE A 60 3.56 0.72 1.54
N LEU A 61 2.56 0.60 2.42
CA LEU A 61 1.20 1.01 2.12
C LEU A 61 1.12 2.54 2.20
N ASN A 62 0.81 3.21 1.10
CA ASN A 62 0.69 4.67 1.08
C ASN A 62 -0.74 5.12 1.41
N SER A 63 -1.72 4.44 0.82
CA SER A 63 -3.12 4.81 0.98
C SER A 63 -4.08 3.65 0.75
N VAL A 64 -5.25 3.78 1.37
CA VAL A 64 -6.43 2.95 1.11
C VAL A 64 -7.57 3.88 0.74
N THR A 65 -8.09 3.74 -0.47
CA THR A 65 -9.24 4.51 -0.95
C THR A 65 -10.48 3.63 -0.91
N VAL A 66 -11.53 4.16 -0.29
CA VAL A 66 -12.86 3.55 -0.28
C VAL A 66 -13.73 4.39 -1.23
N PRO A 67 -14.03 3.91 -2.46
CA PRO A 67 -14.93 4.58 -3.37
C PRO A 67 -16.35 4.67 -2.82
N ALA A 68 -17.13 5.60 -3.38
CA ALA A 68 -18.54 5.74 -3.05
C ALA A 68 -19.28 4.43 -3.37
N SER A 69 -20.02 3.91 -2.39
CA SER A 69 -20.88 2.73 -2.53
C SER A 69 -22.32 3.11 -2.24
N ALA A 70 -23.26 2.53 -2.99
CA ALA A 70 -24.69 2.71 -2.76
C ALA A 70 -25.16 2.08 -1.43
N ALA A 71 -24.38 1.14 -0.89
CA ALA A 71 -24.68 0.47 0.37
C ALA A 71 -23.98 1.16 1.54
N THR A 72 -24.73 1.34 2.64
CA THR A 72 -24.18 1.73 3.94
C THR A 72 -23.35 0.57 4.52
N TYR A 73 -22.16 0.85 5.01
CA TYR A 73 -21.33 -0.13 5.73
C TYR A 73 -20.99 0.37 7.14
N GLY A 74 -20.89 -0.55 8.10
CA GLY A 74 -20.36 -0.26 9.44
C GLY A 74 -21.37 0.34 10.43
N LEU A 75 -22.68 0.11 10.29
CA LEU A 75 -23.67 0.53 11.30
C LEU A 75 -23.53 -0.31 12.59
N GLY A 76 -22.49 -0.05 13.37
CA GLY A 76 -22.18 -0.77 14.60
C GLY A 76 -20.68 -0.82 14.87
N ASN A 77 -20.18 0.22 15.53
CA ASN A 77 -18.81 0.42 15.98
C ASN A 77 -17.77 0.66 14.88
N ASN A 78 -17.00 1.74 15.06
CA ASN A 78 -15.74 1.96 14.38
C ASN A 78 -14.80 0.77 14.63
N THR A 79 -14.70 -0.14 13.66
CA THR A 79 -13.78 -1.28 13.78
C THR A 79 -12.39 -0.83 13.36
N ASN A 80 -11.44 -0.85 14.30
CA ASN A 80 -10.02 -0.84 13.94
C ASN A 80 -9.74 -2.12 13.14
N ILE A 81 -9.32 -1.93 11.89
CA ILE A 81 -9.06 -2.96 10.91
C ILE A 81 -7.57 -3.08 10.68
N MET A 82 -7.06 -4.27 10.92
CA MET A 82 -5.72 -4.68 10.56
C MET A 82 -5.75 -5.32 9.18
N LEU A 83 -4.93 -4.81 8.26
CA LEU A 83 -4.76 -5.36 6.92
C LEU A 83 -3.54 -6.28 6.90
N PHE A 84 -3.79 -7.57 6.76
CA PHE A 84 -2.75 -8.58 6.59
C PHE A 84 -2.59 -8.93 5.13
N MET A 85 -1.35 -9.04 4.66
CA MET A 85 -1.00 -9.41 3.30
C MET A 85 -0.19 -10.69 3.27
N GLY A 86 -0.50 -11.59 2.33
CA GLY A 86 0.26 -12.80 2.07
C GLY A 86 0.60 -12.95 0.59
N GLY A 87 1.39 -13.97 0.27
CA GLY A 87 1.81 -14.29 -1.10
C GLY A 87 3.19 -13.76 -1.49
N LEU A 88 3.69 -12.73 -0.80
CA LEU A 88 5.07 -12.29 -0.91
C LEU A 88 5.96 -13.10 0.06
N ALA A 89 7.23 -13.29 -0.31
CA ALA A 89 8.24 -13.91 0.54
C ALA A 89 8.73 -12.93 1.64
N PHE A 90 7.82 -12.54 2.53
CA PHE A 90 8.12 -11.64 3.65
C PHE A 90 9.21 -12.23 4.56
N LYS A 91 10.09 -11.39 5.07
CA LYS A 91 11.06 -11.79 6.11
C LYS A 91 10.31 -12.21 7.37
N ALA A 92 10.87 -13.17 8.11
CA ALA A 92 10.23 -13.73 9.31
C ALA A 92 9.88 -12.66 10.36
N SER A 93 10.66 -11.59 10.46
CA SER A 93 10.38 -10.44 11.32
C SER A 93 9.05 -9.74 11.02
N ASN A 94 8.57 -9.81 9.78
CA ASN A 94 7.34 -9.16 9.34
C ASN A 94 6.10 -10.03 9.51
N THR A 95 6.27 -11.35 9.71
CA THR A 95 5.16 -12.30 9.87
C THR A 95 5.06 -12.87 11.28
N TYR A 96 5.98 -12.55 12.18
CA TYR A 96 5.97 -13.04 13.55
C TYR A 96 4.83 -12.42 14.36
N SER A 97 4.02 -13.25 15.00
CA SER A 97 2.99 -12.80 15.94
C SER A 97 3.48 -12.88 17.38
N ASN A 98 3.52 -11.74 18.05
CA ASN A 98 3.83 -11.68 19.47
C ASN A 98 2.75 -12.31 20.37
N ILE A 99 1.53 -12.50 19.85
CA ILE A 99 0.41 -13.09 20.58
C ILE A 99 0.50 -14.61 20.54
N SER A 100 0.57 -15.21 19.34
CA SER A 100 0.65 -16.66 19.19
C SER A 100 2.07 -17.22 19.37
N LYS A 101 3.08 -16.36 19.43
CA LYS A 101 4.51 -16.71 19.45
C LYS A 101 4.96 -17.55 18.26
N THR A 102 4.25 -17.44 17.14
CA THR A 102 4.51 -18.19 15.91
C THR A 102 4.58 -17.27 14.70
N SER A 103 5.32 -17.70 13.69
CA SER A 103 5.35 -17.06 12.38
C SER A 103 4.04 -17.35 11.65
N GLN A 104 3.42 -16.32 11.10
CA GLN A 104 2.23 -16.43 10.27
C GLN A 104 2.62 -16.49 8.79
N THR A 105 1.65 -16.82 7.94
CA THR A 105 1.79 -16.79 6.48
C THR A 105 1.55 -15.40 5.88
N GLN A 106 1.17 -14.42 6.71
CA GLN A 106 0.82 -13.07 6.30
C GLN A 106 1.52 -12.03 7.19
N ALA A 107 1.92 -10.91 6.60
CA ALA A 107 2.48 -9.75 7.30
C ALA A 107 1.41 -8.68 7.53
N LEU A 108 1.50 -7.96 8.64
CA LEU A 108 0.66 -6.78 8.89
C LEU A 108 1.19 -5.60 8.06
N VAL A 109 0.42 -5.16 7.06
CA VAL A 109 0.82 -4.09 6.14
C VAL A 109 0.09 -2.77 6.37
N GLY A 110 -0.89 -2.75 7.26
CA GLY A 110 -1.57 -1.52 7.65
C GLY A 110 -2.56 -1.73 8.80
N ASN A 111 -2.86 -0.65 9.50
CA ASN A 111 -3.95 -0.60 10.47
C ASN A 111 -4.71 0.71 10.29
N PHE A 112 -6.02 0.63 10.14
CA PHE A 112 -6.86 1.80 9.92
C PHE A 112 -8.25 1.62 10.50
N GLN A 113 -8.90 2.75 10.74
CA GLN A 113 -10.30 2.78 11.12
C GLN A 113 -11.11 3.25 9.92
N LEU A 114 -12.11 2.48 9.53
CA LEU A 114 -13.13 2.94 8.60
C LEU A 114 -14.14 3.78 9.40
N PRO A 115 -14.31 5.08 9.11
CA PRO A 115 -15.37 5.86 9.75
C PRO A 115 -16.75 5.31 9.37
N LEU A 116 -17.73 5.57 10.24
CA LEU A 116 -19.14 5.31 9.94
C LEU A 116 -19.53 6.07 8.68
N TRP A 117 -19.96 5.35 7.63
CA TRP A 117 -20.32 5.98 6.36
C TRP A 117 -21.80 5.95 6.08
N ALA A 118 -22.35 7.11 5.73
CA ALA A 118 -23.57 7.19 4.96
C ALA A 118 -23.32 6.69 3.52
N ALA A 119 -24.35 6.13 2.89
CA ALA A 119 -24.31 5.74 1.49
C ALA A 119 -23.78 6.88 0.59
N ASN A 120 -23.11 6.51 -0.50
CA ASN A 120 -22.52 7.40 -1.52
C ASN A 120 -21.37 8.30 -1.02
N SER A 121 -20.73 7.96 0.08
CA SER A 121 -19.53 8.66 0.57
C SER A 121 -18.26 7.93 0.15
N SER A 122 -17.22 8.67 -0.25
CA SER A 122 -15.88 8.14 -0.51
C SER A 122 -14.85 8.71 0.46
N THR A 123 -13.80 7.94 0.77
CA THR A 123 -12.64 8.45 1.51
C THR A 123 -11.33 7.98 0.91
N THR A 124 -10.24 8.67 1.24
CA THR A 124 -8.90 8.12 1.15
C THR A 124 -8.20 8.26 2.49
N LEU A 125 -7.74 7.13 3.02
CA LEU A 125 -6.93 7.05 4.22
C LEU A 125 -5.46 7.03 3.80
N TYR A 126 -4.67 7.95 4.34
CA TYR A 126 -3.24 8.04 4.08
C TYR A 126 -2.46 7.46 5.25
N PHE A 127 -1.40 6.73 4.94
CA PHE A 127 -0.53 6.08 5.90
C PHE A 127 0.85 6.73 5.82
N ASN A 128 1.47 6.89 6.98
CA ASN A 128 2.90 7.15 7.04
C ASN A 128 3.67 5.84 6.89
N ASP A 129 4.98 5.93 6.68
CA ASP A 129 5.88 4.78 6.42
C ASP A 129 6.09 3.86 7.65
N THR A 130 5.19 3.89 8.63
CA THR A 130 5.23 3.06 9.85
C THR A 130 5.12 1.57 9.52
N PHE A 131 4.42 1.21 8.45
CA PHE A 131 4.27 -0.17 8.00
C PHE A 131 5.18 -0.46 6.81
N CYS A 132 6.48 -0.56 7.08
CA CYS A 132 7.48 -0.98 6.11
C CYS A 132 7.74 -2.49 6.26
N ASN A 133 7.35 -3.27 5.26
CA ASN A 133 7.51 -4.72 5.27
C ASN A 133 8.51 -5.19 4.22
N THR A 134 9.53 -5.92 4.65
CA THR A 134 10.59 -6.39 3.75
C THR A 134 10.25 -7.78 3.21
N PHE A 135 10.37 -7.96 1.90
CA PHE A 135 10.20 -9.25 1.22
C PHE A 135 11.33 -9.53 0.25
N GLY A 136 11.63 -10.82 0.04
CA GLY A 136 12.62 -11.26 -0.96
C GLY A 136 11.99 -11.47 -2.33
N LYS A 137 12.82 -11.39 -3.37
CA LYS A 137 12.50 -11.95 -4.68
C LYS A 137 12.22 -13.45 -4.53
N PHE A 138 11.18 -13.95 -5.20
CA PHE A 138 10.76 -15.35 -5.08
C PHE A 138 10.33 -15.92 -6.43
N GLU A 139 9.10 -15.66 -6.86
CA GLU A 139 8.53 -16.15 -8.12
C GLU A 139 8.14 -15.01 -9.06
N ASP A 140 8.20 -15.26 -10.38
CA ASP A 140 7.82 -14.29 -11.41
C ASP A 140 6.33 -13.95 -11.37
N TYR A 141 5.49 -14.94 -11.03
CA TYR A 141 4.05 -14.80 -10.91
C TYR A 141 3.61 -15.27 -9.52
N ILE A 142 2.92 -14.41 -8.78
CA ILE A 142 2.46 -14.73 -7.43
C ILE A 142 0.97 -14.47 -7.28
N ASN A 143 0.36 -15.13 -6.30
CA ASN A 143 -0.96 -14.75 -5.81
C ASN A 143 -0.78 -13.85 -4.59
N ILE A 144 -1.43 -12.70 -4.57
CA ILE A 144 -1.40 -11.76 -3.44
C ILE A 144 -2.71 -11.89 -2.68
N SER A 145 -2.65 -12.26 -1.40
CA SER A 145 -3.84 -12.38 -0.55
C SER A 145 -3.94 -11.26 0.48
N PHE A 146 -5.14 -10.79 0.77
CA PHE A 146 -5.44 -9.94 1.92
C PHE A 146 -6.41 -10.61 2.89
N SER A 147 -6.18 -10.40 4.20
CA SER A 147 -7.20 -10.62 5.23
C SER A 147 -7.39 -9.37 6.08
N LEU A 148 -8.65 -9.00 6.31
CA LEU A 148 -9.07 -7.92 7.19
C LEU A 148 -9.41 -8.50 8.57
N ARG A 149 -8.71 -8.04 9.60
CA ARG A 149 -8.81 -8.55 10.97
C ARG A 149 -9.15 -7.44 11.95
N SER A 150 -9.72 -7.80 13.10
CA SER A 150 -9.91 -6.88 14.23
C SER A 150 -8.57 -6.47 14.81
N ALA A 151 -8.56 -5.40 15.61
CA ALA A 151 -7.44 -5.08 16.49
C ALA A 151 -7.04 -6.21 17.45
N THR A 152 -7.94 -7.17 17.72
CA THR A 152 -7.64 -8.37 18.52
C THR A 152 -7.03 -9.51 17.70
N GLY A 153 -6.85 -9.31 16.38
CA GLY A 153 -6.26 -10.28 15.46
C GLY A 153 -7.21 -11.37 14.96
N ALA A 154 -8.49 -11.35 15.36
CA ALA A 154 -9.52 -12.23 14.83
C ALA A 154 -10.00 -11.74 13.46
N LEU A 155 -10.48 -12.64 12.59
CA LEU A 155 -11.11 -12.23 11.33
C LEU A 155 -12.27 -11.26 11.60
N GLN A 156 -12.37 -10.22 10.78
CA GLN A 156 -13.57 -9.38 10.82
C GLN A 156 -14.76 -10.22 10.35
N VAL A 157 -15.80 -10.28 11.19
CA VAL A 157 -17.09 -10.88 10.85
C VAL A 157 -18.12 -9.76 10.81
N PRO A 158 -18.14 -8.97 9.72
CA PRO A 158 -19.11 -7.91 9.59
C PRO A 158 -20.53 -8.50 9.41
N SER A 159 -21.54 -7.72 9.79
CA SER A 159 -22.93 -8.05 9.50
C SER A 159 -23.33 -7.81 8.04
N ALA A 160 -22.45 -7.17 7.26
CA ALA A 160 -22.65 -6.85 5.85
C ALA A 160 -21.33 -6.94 5.07
N LEU A 161 -21.40 -6.94 3.74
CA LEU A 161 -20.23 -6.90 2.87
C LEU A 161 -19.35 -5.67 3.14
N TYR A 162 -18.05 -5.87 3.38
CA TYR A 162 -17.07 -4.76 3.44
C TYR A 162 -17.07 -3.98 2.14
N PRO A 163 -16.86 -2.65 2.18
CA PRO A 163 -16.73 -1.87 0.97
C PRO A 163 -15.53 -2.37 0.16
N GLN A 164 -15.68 -2.34 -1.16
CA GLN A 164 -14.54 -2.49 -2.05
C GLN A 164 -13.57 -1.33 -1.80
N MET A 165 -12.28 -1.63 -1.77
CA MET A 165 -11.17 -0.71 -1.54
C MET A 165 -10.15 -0.76 -2.67
N VAL A 166 -9.39 0.32 -2.80
CA VAL A 166 -8.18 0.43 -3.62
C VAL A 166 -6.98 0.56 -2.69
N TYR A 167 -6.04 -0.38 -2.79
CA TYR A 167 -4.82 -0.39 -2.00
C TYR A 167 -3.66 0.12 -2.83
N ASN A 168 -2.96 1.15 -2.35
CA ASN A 168 -1.84 1.76 -3.07
C ASN A 168 -0.54 1.56 -2.29
N PHE A 169 0.39 0.81 -2.88
CA PHE A 169 1.70 0.52 -2.29
C PHE A 169 2.84 1.14 -3.09
N THR A 170 3.89 1.53 -2.37
CA THR A 170 5.22 1.81 -2.92
C THR A 170 6.10 0.61 -2.65
N ILE A 171 6.88 0.22 -3.67
CA ILE A 171 7.92 -0.79 -3.53
C ILE A 171 9.28 -0.16 -3.83
N VAL A 172 10.24 -0.41 -2.94
CA VAL A 172 11.58 0.15 -3.00
C VAL A 172 12.61 -0.99 -2.95
N GLY A 173 13.57 -0.99 -3.87
CA GLY A 173 14.70 -1.93 -3.84
C GLY A 173 15.62 -1.69 -2.64
N VAL A 174 16.13 -2.76 -2.05
CA VAL A 174 17.05 -2.72 -0.90
C VAL A 174 18.32 -3.48 -1.26
N ASP A 175 19.44 -2.77 -1.27
CA ASP A 175 20.75 -3.40 -1.44
C ASP A 175 21.09 -4.26 -0.22
N GLY A 176 21.59 -5.47 -0.46
CA GLY A 176 21.88 -6.49 0.56
C GLY A 176 22.86 -6.09 1.66
N ALA A 177 23.44 -4.89 1.63
CA ALA A 177 24.39 -4.41 2.63
C ALA A 177 23.73 -3.68 3.82
N HIS A 178 22.63 -2.94 3.66
CA HIS A 178 22.14 -2.02 4.71
C HIS A 178 20.61 -1.77 4.70
N PRO A 179 19.79 -2.67 5.28
CA PRO A 179 18.33 -2.51 5.31
C PRO A 179 17.83 -1.32 6.16
N ALA A 180 18.61 -0.82 7.12
CA ALA A 180 18.16 0.19 8.08
C ALA A 180 18.30 1.67 7.61
N GLN A 181 19.11 1.95 6.59
CA GLN A 181 19.42 3.34 6.21
C GLN A 181 18.43 3.96 5.22
N TYR A 182 17.51 3.17 4.65
CA TYR A 182 16.58 3.64 3.62
C TYR A 182 15.28 4.25 4.17
N ILE A 183 14.91 3.95 5.43
CA ILE A 183 13.73 4.55 6.10
C ILE A 183 13.95 6.05 6.36
N HIS A 184 15.18 6.49 6.60
CA HIS A 184 15.47 7.92 6.81
C HIS A 184 15.41 8.74 5.51
N LYS A 185 15.89 8.20 4.38
CA LYS A 185 15.88 8.94 3.09
C LYS A 185 14.48 9.11 2.50
N ALA A 186 13.59 8.12 2.64
CA ALA A 186 12.21 8.23 2.19
C ALA A 186 11.43 9.31 2.98
N ASN A 187 11.64 9.38 4.31
CA ASN A 187 11.04 10.40 5.17
C ASN A 187 11.59 11.82 4.91
N GLU A 188 12.87 11.96 4.56
CA GLU A 188 13.44 13.25 4.15
C GLU A 188 12.86 13.75 2.81
N LEU A 189 12.59 12.85 1.87
CA LEU A 189 12.01 13.16 0.55
C LEU A 189 10.55 13.65 0.63
N ILE A 190 9.75 13.13 1.56
CA ILE A 190 8.35 13.56 1.77
C ILE A 190 8.30 14.89 2.54
N THR A 191 9.19 15.08 3.52
CA THR A 191 9.28 16.32 4.33
C THR A 191 9.85 17.50 3.52
N MET A 192 10.68 17.26 2.50
CA MET A 192 11.16 18.32 1.60
C MET A 192 10.09 18.78 0.59
N GLY A 193 9.13 17.91 0.22
CA GLY A 193 8.00 18.30 -0.61
C GLY A 193 7.04 19.25 0.10
N SER A 194 6.75 19.02 1.39
CA SER A 194 5.86 19.87 2.18
C SER A 194 6.47 21.18 2.68
N ARG A 195 7.81 21.33 2.62
CA ARG A 195 8.50 22.60 2.93
C ARG A 195 8.52 23.59 1.76
N LEU A 196 8.24 23.14 0.54
CA LEU A 196 8.15 24.02 -0.63
C LEU A 196 6.82 24.77 -0.75
N ASP A 197 5.77 24.33 -0.03
CA ASP A 197 4.44 24.96 -0.07
C ASP A 197 4.16 25.86 1.15
N GLY A 198 5.14 26.03 2.04
CA GLY A 198 4.94 26.59 3.38
C GLY A 198 5.51 27.98 3.66
N HIS A 199 5.88 28.78 2.64
CA HIS A 199 6.30 30.18 2.85
C HIS A 199 5.52 31.12 1.92
N ASN A 200 4.38 31.61 2.41
CA ASN A 200 3.83 32.86 1.91
C ASN A 200 3.52 33.78 3.10
N GLY A 201 4.49 34.63 3.40
CA GLY A 201 4.43 35.67 4.42
C GLY A 201 5.35 36.82 4.02
N THR A 202 4.78 37.77 3.27
CA THR A 202 5.12 39.20 3.23
C THR A 202 6.59 39.62 2.99
N SER A 203 6.91 40.04 1.77
CA SER A 203 7.34 41.43 1.46
C SER A 203 7.70 41.57 -0.02
N PHE A 204 7.25 42.68 -0.62
CA PHE A 204 7.52 43.05 -2.01
C PHE A 204 8.99 43.43 -2.18
N GLY A 205 9.66 42.76 -3.13
CA GLY A 205 10.92 43.18 -3.74
C GLY A 205 10.99 42.58 -5.13
N GLU A 206 10.88 43.42 -6.16
CA GLU A 206 10.99 43.02 -7.56
C GLU A 206 12.35 42.37 -7.83
N MET A 207 12.35 41.07 -8.11
CA MET A 207 13.43 40.38 -8.81
C MET A 207 12.82 39.41 -9.83
N GLY A 208 13.40 39.43 -11.04
CA GLY A 208 12.88 38.78 -12.24
C GLY A 208 12.66 37.27 -12.13
N PRO A 209 12.01 36.68 -13.14
CA PRO A 209 11.46 35.33 -13.06
C PRO A 209 12.57 34.29 -12.86
N PRO A 210 12.52 33.48 -11.79
CA PRO A 210 13.40 32.32 -11.70
C PRO A 210 12.98 31.29 -12.75
N SER A 211 13.97 30.83 -13.51
CA SER A 211 13.82 29.80 -14.54
C SER A 211 13.24 28.51 -13.95
N ASN A 212 12.12 28.08 -14.50
CA ASN A 212 11.49 26.78 -14.26
C ASN A 212 12.50 25.65 -14.50
N THR A 213 13.02 25.05 -13.43
CA THR A 213 13.63 23.72 -13.52
C THR A 213 12.60 22.73 -13.00
N GLN A 214 11.65 22.37 -13.87
CA GLN A 214 10.75 21.25 -13.59
C GLN A 214 11.60 19.99 -13.37
N ARG A 215 11.56 19.44 -12.15
CA ARG A 215 12.04 18.08 -11.92
C ARG A 215 11.05 17.13 -12.59
N SER A 216 11.43 16.65 -13.77
CA SER A 216 10.69 15.60 -14.48
C SER A 216 10.87 14.27 -13.74
N TYR A 217 9.79 13.75 -13.16
CA TYR A 217 9.75 12.39 -12.62
C TYR A 217 9.22 11.46 -13.72
N ASN A 218 9.98 10.44 -14.08
CA ASN A 218 9.47 9.35 -14.92
C ASN A 218 8.54 8.47 -14.08
N GLN A 219 7.26 8.84 -14.01
CA GLN A 219 6.20 8.03 -13.42
C GLN A 219 5.63 7.09 -14.49
N LYS A 220 5.84 5.78 -14.32
CA LYS A 220 5.06 4.77 -15.06
C LYS A 220 3.97 4.24 -14.13
N ASN A 221 2.73 4.66 -14.38
CA ASN A 221 1.56 4.04 -13.77
C ASN A 221 1.23 2.77 -14.55
N PHE A 222 1.36 1.61 -13.92
CA PHE A 222 0.87 0.35 -14.50
C PHE A 222 -0.55 0.09 -13.98
N TYR A 223 -1.50 0.24 -14.89
CA TYR A 223 -2.87 -0.22 -14.70
C TYR A 223 -2.93 -1.67 -15.19
N LEU A 224 -3.60 -2.55 -14.43
CA LEU A 224 -4.01 -3.85 -14.94
C LEU A 224 -5.10 -3.64 -16.00
N SER A 225 -4.69 -3.33 -17.23
CA SER A 225 -5.53 -3.45 -18.42
C SER A 225 -5.08 -4.69 -19.19
N LYS A 226 -6.00 -5.62 -19.42
CA LYS A 226 -5.92 -6.49 -20.60
C LYS A 226 -6.44 -5.72 -21.79
#